data_AF-A0A3P7S4H2-F1
#
_entry.id   AF-A0A3P7S4H2-F1
#
_cell.length_a   1.000
_cell.length_b   1.000
_cell.length_c   1.000
_cell.angle_alpha   90.00
_cell.angle_beta   90.00
_cell.angle_gamma   90.00
#
_symmetry.space_group_name_H-M   'P 1'
#
loop_
_entity.id
_entity.type
_entity.pdbx_description
1 polymer ?
#
loop_
_entity_poly.entity_id
_entity_poly.type
_entity_poly.pdbx_seq_one_letter_code
_entity_poly.pdbx_strand_id
1 'polypeptide(L)'
;MPQKVLWMRRMRVLRRLLKRYRASRKIDKHLYHQLYHQLYQQCKGNIFKNKRVLIDHIHKKKSERLRSKQLSDQAEAMRQRKREAKVRREQRLVERRKKMLQTVAAPTPAPAAPAQPVAVAPAPAAAPAAVPKPAKEEPKAMDVEQPKPK
;
A
#
# COMPACT_ATOMS: atom_id res chain seq x y z
N MET A 1 49.07 3.05 -23.04
CA MET A 1 48.40 3.59 -21.83
C MET A 1 48.54 2.60 -20.67
N PRO A 2 49.09 2.98 -19.50
CA PRO A 2 49.29 2.05 -18.39
C PRO A 2 47.97 1.52 -17.80
N GLN A 3 47.85 0.19 -17.61
CA GLN A 3 46.63 -0.48 -17.13
C GLN A 3 46.17 0.02 -15.75
N LYS A 4 47.12 0.34 -14.86
CA LYS A 4 46.86 0.93 -13.53
C LYS A 4 46.12 2.26 -13.63
N VAL A 5 46.43 3.08 -14.64
CA VAL A 5 45.79 4.38 -14.85
C VAL A 5 44.35 4.20 -15.33
N LEU A 6 44.09 3.25 -16.22
CA LEU A 6 42.73 2.93 -16.69
C LEU A 6 41.85 2.44 -15.53
N TRP A 7 42.39 1.56 -14.68
CA TRP A 7 41.71 1.09 -13.47
C TRP A 7 41.35 2.23 -12.52
N MET A 8 42.30 3.10 -12.21
CA MET A 8 42.07 4.26 -11.34
C MET A 8 41.00 5.21 -11.91
N ARG A 9 41.06 5.51 -13.22
CA ARG A 9 40.07 6.35 -13.90
C ARG A 9 38.67 5.73 -13.82
N ARG A 10 38.53 4.44 -14.12
CA ARG A 10 37.27 3.70 -14.02
C ARG A 10 36.68 3.73 -12.61
N MET A 11 37.48 3.44 -11.59
CA MET A 11 37.02 3.48 -10.19
C MET A 11 36.52 4.87 -9.78
N ARG A 12 37.23 5.93 -10.17
CA ARG A 12 36.84 7.32 -9.87
C ARG A 12 35.51 7.68 -10.55
N VAL A 13 35.33 7.30 -11.81
CA VAL A 13 34.08 7.57 -12.56
C VAL A 13 32.88 6.88 -11.90
N LEU A 14 33.00 5.61 -11.54
CA LEU A 14 31.91 4.84 -10.92
C LEU A 14 31.56 5.38 -9.52
N ARG A 15 32.55 5.71 -8.69
CA ARG A 15 32.32 6.32 -7.37
C ARG A 15 31.70 7.71 -7.47
N ARG A 16 32.13 8.54 -8.43
CA ARG A 16 31.56 9.88 -8.66
C ARG A 16 30.11 9.80 -9.11
N LEU A 17 29.75 8.81 -9.95
CA LEU A 17 28.38 8.57 -10.37
C LEU A 17 27.46 8.28 -9.17
N LEU A 18 27.86 7.36 -8.28
CA LEU A 18 27.09 7.04 -7.08
C LEU A 18 26.92 8.25 -6.16
N LYS A 19 27.98 9.04 -5.95
CA LYS A 19 27.90 10.29 -5.16
C LYS A 19 26.91 11.29 -5.76
N ARG A 20 26.94 11.48 -7.09
CA ARG A 20 26.01 12.37 -7.80
C ARG A 20 24.57 11.88 -7.71
N TYR A 21 24.34 10.57 -7.88
CA TYR A 21 23.01 9.99 -7.80
C TYR A 21 22.42 10.09 -6.39
N ARG A 22 23.25 9.96 -5.34
CA ARG A 22 22.86 10.23 -3.95
C ARG A 22 22.46 11.69 -3.75
N ALA A 23 23.24 12.64 -4.26
CA ALA A 23 22.92 14.07 -4.16
C ALA A 23 21.60 14.41 -4.87
N SER A 24 21.36 13.85 -6.06
CA SER A 24 20.09 13.98 -6.79
C SER A 24 18.94 13.13 -6.22
N ARG A 25 19.12 12.45 -5.08
CA ARG A 25 18.16 11.53 -4.43
C ARG A 25 17.57 10.43 -5.33
N LYS A 26 18.24 10.09 -6.44
CA LYS A 26 17.88 8.94 -7.29
C LYS A 26 18.09 7.60 -6.58
N ILE A 27 19.01 7.59 -5.62
CA ILE A 27 19.33 6.45 -4.76
C ILE A 27 19.30 6.89 -3.29
N ASP A 28 18.76 6.01 -2.45
CA ASP A 28 18.74 6.13 -1.00
C ASP A 28 20.15 5.89 -0.40
N LYS A 29 20.40 6.37 0.82
CA LYS A 29 21.59 6.06 1.63
C LYS A 29 21.86 4.55 1.73
N HIS A 30 20.83 3.72 1.94
CA HIS A 30 20.99 2.28 2.06
C HIS A 30 21.37 1.62 0.73
N LEU A 31 20.70 2.04 -0.35
CA LEU A 31 21.04 1.55 -1.69
C LEU A 31 22.44 2.01 -2.11
N TYR A 32 22.82 3.25 -1.77
CA TYR A 32 24.18 3.76 -1.98
C TYR A 32 25.22 2.93 -1.22
N HIS A 33 24.99 2.60 0.05
CA HIS A 33 25.93 1.79 0.84
C HIS A 33 26.07 0.38 0.26
N GLN A 34 24.94 -0.28 -0.05
CA GLN A 34 24.95 -1.61 -0.66
C GLN A 34 25.68 -1.62 -2.01
N LEU A 35 25.42 -0.63 -2.87
CA LEU A 35 26.06 -0.51 -4.18
C LEU A 35 27.53 -0.14 -4.06
N TYR A 36 27.91 0.70 -3.09
CA TYR A 36 29.30 1.04 -2.82
C TYR A 36 30.05 -0.20 -2.35
N HIS A 37 29.48 -0.96 -1.42
CA HIS A 37 30.07 -2.21 -0.94
C HIS A 37 30.15 -3.27 -2.04
N GLN A 38 29.07 -3.47 -2.82
CA GLN A 38 29.08 -4.34 -4.00
C GLN A 38 30.10 -3.88 -5.03
N LEU A 39 30.23 -2.58 -5.28
CA LEU A 39 31.25 -2.05 -6.19
C LEU A 39 32.64 -2.43 -5.67
N TYR A 40 32.94 -2.23 -4.40
CA TYR A 40 34.25 -2.60 -3.84
C TYR A 40 34.55 -4.10 -3.94
N GLN A 41 33.57 -4.96 -3.65
CA GLN A 41 33.73 -6.42 -3.71
C GLN A 41 33.77 -6.94 -5.15
N GLN A 42 32.81 -6.54 -5.99
CA GLN A 42 32.66 -7.00 -7.37
C GLN A 42 33.59 -6.31 -8.37
N CYS A 43 34.25 -5.22 -7.99
CA CYS A 43 35.38 -4.71 -8.76
C CYS A 43 36.52 -5.73 -8.81
N LYS A 44 36.76 -6.51 -7.74
CA LYS A 44 37.73 -7.62 -7.82
C LYS A 44 37.34 -8.66 -8.89
N GLY A 45 36.05 -8.82 -9.18
CA GLY A 45 35.50 -9.70 -10.22
C GLY A 45 35.21 -9.05 -11.58
N ASN A 46 35.61 -7.79 -11.79
CA ASN A 46 35.42 -7.06 -13.06
C ASN A 46 33.96 -6.97 -13.59
N ILE A 47 32.95 -7.07 -12.73
CA ILE A 47 31.52 -7.07 -13.15
C ILE A 47 31.09 -5.70 -13.66
N PHE A 48 31.48 -4.62 -12.97
CA PHE A 48 31.12 -3.24 -13.33
C PHE A 48 32.13 -2.63 -14.30
N LYS A 49 32.14 -3.06 -15.56
CA LYS A 49 33.10 -2.60 -16.60
C LYS A 49 32.91 -1.13 -16.93
N ASN A 50 31.69 -0.74 -17.26
CA ASN A 50 31.36 0.60 -17.74
C ASN A 50 30.32 1.28 -16.86
N LYS A 51 30.27 2.62 -16.92
CA LYS A 51 29.24 3.43 -16.25
C LYS A 51 27.83 2.96 -16.61
N ARG A 52 27.60 2.54 -17.86
CA ARG A 52 26.31 2.01 -18.34
C ARG A 52 25.87 0.78 -17.55
N VAL A 53 26.75 -0.23 -17.44
CA VAL A 53 26.50 -1.46 -16.66
C VAL A 53 26.13 -1.14 -15.21
N LEU A 54 26.78 -0.15 -14.59
CA LEU A 54 26.42 0.29 -13.24
C LEU A 54 25.03 0.95 -13.20
N ILE A 55 24.69 1.77 -14.20
CA ILE A 55 23.35 2.39 -14.30
C ILE A 55 22.28 1.32 -14.48
N ASP A 56 22.50 0.35 -15.35
CA ASP A 56 21.55 -0.74 -15.62
C ASP A 56 21.32 -1.58 -14.36
N HIS A 57 22.38 -1.88 -13.61
CA HIS A 57 22.28 -2.55 -12.31
C HIS A 57 21.52 -1.73 -11.27
N ILE A 58 21.74 -0.41 -11.21
CA ILE A 58 20.99 0.49 -10.33
C ILE A 58 19.51 0.45 -10.68
N HIS A 59 19.16 0.52 -11.96
CA HIS A 59 17.77 0.49 -12.41
C HIS A 59 17.11 -0.84 -12.08
N LYS A 60 17.78 -1.97 -12.37
CA LYS A 60 17.30 -3.31 -12.00
C LYS A 60 17.02 -3.41 -10.50
N LYS A 61 17.99 -3.03 -9.66
CA LYS A 61 17.85 -3.11 -8.20
C LYS A 61 16.81 -2.14 -7.64
N LYS A 62 16.60 -0.99 -8.29
CA LYS A 62 15.52 -0.05 -7.93
C LYS A 62 14.16 -0.64 -8.26
N SER A 63 14.00 -1.25 -9.43
CA SER A 63 12.76 -1.91 -9.84
C SER A 63 12.43 -3.11 -8.95
N GLU A 64 13.43 -3.92 -8.60
CA GLU A 64 13.27 -5.02 -7.63
C GLU A 64 12.79 -4.52 -6.27
N ARG A 65 13.45 -3.47 -5.72
CA ARG A 65 13.05 -2.88 -4.43
C ARG A 65 11.64 -2.30 -4.48
N LEU A 66 11.26 -1.65 -5.59
CA LEU A 66 9.91 -1.13 -5.78
C LEU A 66 8.88 -2.27 -5.82
N ARG A 67 9.16 -3.34 -6.55
CA ARG A 67 8.29 -4.51 -6.64
C ARG A 67 8.12 -5.21 -5.28
N SER A 68 9.20 -5.40 -4.54
CA SER A 68 9.14 -5.94 -3.17
C SER A 68 8.33 -5.04 -2.23
N LYS A 69 8.47 -3.71 -2.36
CA LYS A 69 7.67 -2.76 -1.57
C LYS A 69 6.18 -2.89 -1.91
N GLN A 70 5.81 -2.87 -3.19
CA GLN A 70 4.41 -3.02 -3.61
C GLN A 70 3.77 -4.31 -3.09
N LEU A 71 4.50 -5.42 -3.09
CA LEU A 71 4.00 -6.68 -2.56
C LEU A 71 3.84 -6.64 -1.03
N SER A 72 4.77 -6.01 -0.32
CA SER A 72 4.66 -5.79 1.13
C SER A 72 3.47 -4.90 1.47
N ASP A 73 3.31 -3.79 0.75
CA ASP A 73 2.22 -2.82 0.95
C ASP A 73 0.85 -3.50 0.73
N GLN A 74 0.73 -4.38 -0.28
CA GLN A 74 -0.47 -5.19 -0.51
C GLN A 74 -0.76 -6.15 0.66
N ALA A 75 0.27 -6.86 1.15
CA ALA A 75 0.13 -7.77 2.29
C ALA A 75 -0.22 -7.02 3.58
N GLU A 76 0.34 -5.83 3.79
CA GLU A 76 0.03 -4.96 4.93
C GLU A 76 -1.40 -4.41 4.86
N ALA A 77 -1.86 -3.95 3.69
CA ALA A 77 -3.24 -3.52 3.51
C ALA A 77 -4.24 -4.63 3.84
N MET A 78 -3.96 -5.87 3.43
CA MET A 78 -4.80 -7.03 3.75
C MET A 78 -4.78 -7.37 5.25
N ARG A 79 -3.59 -7.30 5.89
CA ARG A 79 -3.45 -7.49 7.34
C ARG A 79 -4.20 -6.41 8.13
N GLN A 80 -4.10 -5.16 7.69
CA GLN A 80 -4.76 -4.03 8.32
C GLN A 80 -6.29 -4.13 8.21
N ARG A 81 -6.82 -4.45 7.03
CA ARG A 81 -8.26 -4.69 6.85
C ARG A 81 -8.79 -5.80 7.76
N LYS A 82 -8.03 -6.90 7.92
CA LYS A 82 -8.40 -8.01 8.82
C LYS A 82 -8.35 -7.58 10.28
N ARG A 83 -7.34 -6.80 10.68
CA ARG A 83 -7.20 -6.25 12.03
C ARG A 83 -8.36 -5.30 12.36
N GLU A 84 -8.68 -4.38 11.47
CA GLU A 84 -9.80 -3.45 11.63
C GLU A 84 -11.15 -4.16 11.71
N ALA A 85 -11.38 -5.20 10.89
CA ALA A 85 -12.59 -6.01 10.98
C ALA A 85 -12.73 -6.73 12.32
N LYS A 86 -11.61 -7.20 12.89
CA LYS A 86 -11.58 -7.82 14.23
C LYS A 86 -11.90 -6.79 15.32
N VAL A 87 -11.23 -5.65 15.30
CA VAL A 87 -11.46 -4.53 16.23
C VAL A 87 -12.93 -4.07 16.17
N ARG A 88 -13.51 -3.92 14.98
CA ARG A 88 -14.92 -3.54 14.82
C ARG A 88 -15.88 -4.57 15.41
N ARG A 89 -15.56 -5.87 15.32
CA ARG A 89 -16.37 -6.95 15.92
C ARG A 89 -16.30 -6.92 17.44
N GLU A 90 -15.10 -6.71 17.99
CA GLU A 90 -14.88 -6.58 19.43
C GLU A 90 -15.61 -5.35 19.99
N GLN A 91 -15.51 -4.20 19.31
CA GLN A 91 -16.25 -2.98 19.66
C GLN A 91 -17.77 -3.23 19.73
N ARG A 92 -18.35 -3.85 18.70
CA ARG A 92 -19.79 -4.20 18.70
C ARG A 92 -20.17 -5.13 19.85
N LEU A 93 -19.30 -6.08 20.21
CA LEU A 93 -19.57 -7.02 21.30
C LEU A 93 -19.51 -6.31 22.66
N VAL A 94 -18.54 -5.42 22.85
CA VAL A 94 -18.41 -4.57 24.03
C VAL A 94 -19.61 -3.63 24.15
N GLU A 95 -20.01 -2.97 23.07
CA GLU A 95 -21.21 -2.13 23.03
C GLU A 95 -22.47 -2.93 23.37
N ARG A 96 -22.64 -4.12 22.81
CA ARG A 96 -23.77 -5.02 23.14
C ARG A 96 -23.77 -5.40 24.61
N ARG A 97 -22.60 -5.75 25.17
CA ARG A 97 -22.45 -6.11 26.59
C ARG A 97 -22.75 -4.91 27.50
N LYS A 98 -22.27 -3.72 27.15
CA LYS A 98 -22.55 -2.47 27.88
C LYS A 98 -24.04 -2.12 27.83
N LYS A 99 -24.68 -2.27 26.67
CA LYS A 99 -26.13 -2.03 26.51
C LYS A 99 -26.95 -3.01 27.36
N MET A 100 -26.61 -4.31 27.37
CA MET A 100 -27.27 -5.30 28.23
C MET A 100 -27.12 -4.98 29.72
N LEU A 101 -25.92 -4.58 30.16
CA LEU A 101 -25.70 -4.16 31.55
C LEU A 101 -26.53 -2.92 31.91
N GLN A 102 -26.65 -1.94 31.01
CA GLN A 102 -27.47 -0.75 31.22
C GLN A 102 -28.97 -1.06 31.30
N THR A 103 -29.48 -1.98 30.47
CA THR A 103 -30.90 -2.37 30.50
C THR A 103 -31.28 -3.15 31.77
N VAL A 104 -30.32 -3.85 32.40
CA VAL A 104 -30.56 -4.57 33.66
C VAL A 104 -30.42 -3.64 34.87
N ALA A 105 -29.62 -2.58 34.78
CA ALA A 105 -29.42 -1.61 35.86
C ALA A 105 -30.45 -0.47 35.89
N ALA A 106 -31.30 -0.32 34.87
CA ALA A 106 -32.43 0.60 34.89
C ALA A 106 -33.67 -0.13 35.47
N PRO A 107 -34.07 0.11 36.73
CA PRO A 107 -35.28 -0.48 37.29
C PRO A 107 -36.53 0.15 36.67
N THR A 108 -37.44 -0.70 36.23
CA THR A 108 -38.91 -0.57 36.18
C THR A 108 -39.52 0.85 36.07
N PRO A 109 -40.07 1.25 34.91
CA PRO A 109 -41.35 1.95 34.87
C PRO A 109 -42.50 0.93 34.89
N ALA A 110 -43.43 1.13 35.82
CA ALA A 110 -44.59 0.27 36.10
C ALA A 110 -45.49 0.00 34.88
N PRO A 111 -46.18 -1.16 34.82
CA PRO A 111 -47.09 -1.52 33.74
C PRO A 111 -48.49 -0.92 33.95
N ALA A 112 -49.05 -0.26 32.94
CA ALA A 112 -50.46 0.11 32.87
C ALA A 112 -51.14 -0.55 31.65
N ALA A 113 -52.02 -1.49 31.97
CA ALA A 113 -53.14 -2.18 31.31
C ALA A 113 -53.42 -2.09 29.77
N PRO A 114 -53.90 -3.21 29.15
CA PRO A 114 -54.36 -3.34 27.74
C PRO A 114 -55.91 -3.36 27.56
N ALA A 115 -56.42 -2.94 26.39
CA ALA A 115 -57.76 -3.22 25.77
C ALA A 115 -58.00 -2.20 24.60
N GLN A 116 -58.44 -2.46 23.35
CA GLN A 116 -59.20 -3.53 22.68
C GLN A 116 -58.95 -3.56 21.13
N PRO A 117 -59.45 -4.58 20.40
CA PRO A 117 -59.19 -4.87 18.97
C PRO A 117 -60.40 -4.57 18.03
N VAL A 118 -60.18 -4.28 16.73
CA VAL A 118 -61.09 -4.67 15.63
C VAL A 118 -60.37 -4.69 14.26
N ALA A 119 -60.80 -5.65 13.42
CA ALA A 119 -60.45 -6.02 12.04
C ALA A 119 -60.27 -4.85 11.03
N VAL A 120 -59.59 -4.97 9.88
CA VAL A 120 -59.88 -5.85 8.72
C VAL A 120 -58.63 -5.99 7.83
N ALA A 121 -58.33 -7.23 7.43
CA ALA A 121 -57.63 -7.55 6.17
C ALA A 121 -58.69 -8.08 5.19
N PRO A 122 -58.55 -7.87 3.86
CA PRO A 122 -57.69 -8.78 3.10
C PRO A 122 -56.83 -8.10 2.01
N ALA A 123 -55.66 -8.70 1.79
CA ALA A 123 -54.76 -8.53 0.64
C ALA A 123 -55.35 -9.23 -0.62
N PRO A 124 -54.68 -9.34 -1.79
CA PRO A 124 -53.35 -8.84 -2.19
C PRO A 124 -53.26 -8.29 -3.64
N ALA A 125 -52.30 -7.40 -3.94
CA ALA A 125 -51.81 -7.25 -5.31
C ALA A 125 -50.35 -6.72 -5.36
N ALA A 126 -49.53 -7.49 -6.07
CA ALA A 126 -48.30 -7.11 -6.78
C ALA A 126 -47.03 -6.73 -5.99
N ALA A 127 -46.02 -7.60 -6.15
CA ALA A 127 -44.61 -7.40 -5.82
C ALA A 127 -43.87 -6.65 -6.97
N PRO A 128 -42.54 -6.43 -6.94
CA PRO A 128 -41.91 -5.14 -6.65
C PRO A 128 -41.05 -4.59 -7.81
N ALA A 129 -41.03 -3.28 -8.02
CA ALA A 129 -40.13 -2.61 -8.97
C ALA A 129 -39.01 -1.84 -8.24
N ALA A 130 -37.80 -2.39 -8.35
CA ALA A 130 -36.48 -1.76 -8.40
C ALA A 130 -36.27 -0.35 -7.82
N VAL A 131 -35.50 -0.29 -6.71
CA VAL A 131 -34.76 0.90 -6.27
C VAL A 131 -33.41 0.97 -7.05
N PRO A 132 -33.04 2.12 -7.65
CA PRO A 132 -31.77 2.28 -8.34
C PRO A 132 -30.60 2.41 -7.35
N LYS A 133 -29.53 1.66 -7.60
CA LYS A 133 -28.24 1.73 -6.91
C LYS A 133 -27.55 3.08 -7.20
N PRO A 134 -26.98 3.80 -6.21
CA PRO A 134 -26.06 4.88 -6.51
C PRO A 134 -24.75 4.33 -7.06
N ALA A 135 -24.36 4.92 -8.18
CA ALA A 135 -23.23 4.54 -9.01
C ALA A 135 -21.91 4.60 -8.27
N LYS A 136 -21.08 3.60 -8.57
CA LYS A 136 -19.68 3.48 -8.22
C LYS A 136 -18.91 4.45 -9.12
N GLU A 137 -18.43 5.55 -8.54
CA GLU A 137 -17.58 6.53 -9.23
C GLU A 137 -16.18 5.94 -9.39
N GLU A 138 -15.84 5.56 -10.61
CA GLU A 138 -14.47 5.20 -11.00
C GLU A 138 -13.67 6.50 -11.16
N PRO A 139 -12.52 6.68 -10.49
CA PRO A 139 -11.63 7.78 -10.82
C PRO A 139 -11.03 7.52 -12.21
N LYS A 140 -11.51 8.35 -13.14
CA LYS A 140 -11.05 8.58 -14.50
C LYS A 140 -9.53 8.44 -14.62
N ALA A 141 -9.09 7.61 -15.56
CA ALA A 141 -7.70 7.52 -16.00
C ALA A 141 -7.16 8.92 -16.32
N MET A 142 -6.16 9.38 -15.57
CA MET A 142 -5.33 10.49 -16.01
C MET A 142 -4.43 9.96 -17.12
N ASP A 143 -4.73 10.43 -18.32
CA ASP A 143 -3.92 10.36 -19.52
C ASP A 143 -2.48 10.76 -19.18
N VAL A 144 -1.58 9.77 -19.14
CA VAL A 144 -0.14 10.02 -19.10
C VAL A 144 0.27 10.32 -20.52
N GLU A 145 0.20 11.61 -20.87
CA GLU A 145 0.81 12.18 -22.05
C GLU A 145 2.31 11.84 -22.04
N GLN A 146 2.71 10.87 -22.85
CA GLN A 146 4.12 10.57 -23.09
C GLN A 146 4.72 11.73 -23.89
N PRO A 147 5.80 12.40 -23.42
CA PRO A 147 6.52 13.31 -24.28
C PRO A 147 7.23 12.49 -25.37
N LYS A 148 6.83 12.72 -26.64
CA LYS A 148 7.52 12.20 -27.83
C LYS A 148 8.98 12.67 -27.84
N PRO A 149 9.91 11.83 -28.32
CA PRO A 149 11.32 12.22 -28.44
C PRO A 149 11.50 13.24 -29.58
N LYS A 150 12.21 14.33 -29.29
CA LYS A 150 13.02 15.09 -30.27
C LYS A 150 14.49 14.81 -29.98
#